data_AF-A0A6N9C9H1-F1
#
_entry.id   AF-A0A6N9C9H1-F1
#
_cell.length_a   1.000
_cell.length_b   1.000
_cell.length_c   1.000
_cell.angle_alpha   90.00
_cell.angle_beta   90.00
_cell.angle_gamma   90.00
#
_symmetry.space_group_name_H-M   'P 1'
#
loop_
_entity.id
_entity.type
_entity.pdbx_description
1 polymer ?
#
loop_
_entity_poly.entity_id
_entity_poly.type
_entity_poly.pdbx_seq_one_letter_code
_entity_poly.pdbx_strand_id
1 'polypeptide(L)'
;MQVNPQQLLDDGYIILREVVPPAQLDELRECFETLVERQKVIWAEERQPNDPPGGYWETAAQPRVFFDGVADETTAKAVEFCLHENTLGVSRQLMQAPEASPTLMALMCSPVRDHGPASWHRDIDPVNQAPLRGMQMDVIDNAPAYVQWNIPLYDDNVFWVVPKSHKRPNTKAENDHLATKGREPIPGGMPVELNAGDGIVYIHMMLHWGSNYSAKLRRTVHLGYRSFGGPVYPLVNHFYWHPDFTNRMPQETRERFEHFYQLHEQQCDVIEAMFRAILAKDGEAFRSGLATLHPGEAWRMVCVVYLSKLVEKTRTLKQSDVANLPLEERVDAISEHRLNFYLFEDFSRRFSAEEADLLWNRFRTLYDKIQEEIDRSIPDLESRQDRLLLTNMPANFDVEDFINSW
;
A
#
# COMPACT_ATOMS: atom_id res chain seq x y z
N MET A 1 10.64 15.34 -13.40
CA MET A 1 11.23 16.27 -12.39
C MET A 1 12.44 15.63 -11.72
N GLN A 2 13.40 16.41 -11.19
CA GLN A 2 14.52 15.87 -10.41
C GLN A 2 14.27 16.08 -8.92
N VAL A 3 14.54 15.06 -8.10
CA VAL A 3 14.30 15.09 -6.65
C VAL A 3 15.51 14.56 -5.89
N ASN A 4 15.63 14.94 -4.62
CA ASN A 4 16.65 14.40 -3.72
C ASN A 4 16.03 13.32 -2.82
N PRO A 5 16.36 12.02 -3.00
CA PRO A 5 15.85 10.95 -2.13
C PRO A 5 16.14 11.18 -0.64
N GLN A 6 17.25 11.84 -0.29
CA GLN A 6 17.58 12.12 1.10
C GLN A 6 16.56 13.03 1.77
N GLN A 7 15.94 13.97 1.04
CA GLN A 7 14.90 14.84 1.59
C GLN A 7 13.68 14.03 2.06
N LEU A 8 13.28 13.02 1.29
CA LEU A 8 12.19 12.12 1.69
C LEU A 8 12.55 11.34 2.97
N LEU A 9 13.79 10.86 3.09
CA LEU A 9 14.25 10.16 4.30
C LEU A 9 14.37 11.08 5.52
N ASP A 10 14.74 12.33 5.32
CA ASP A 10 14.92 13.30 6.40
C ASP A 10 13.58 13.77 6.97
N ASP A 11 12.60 14.06 6.11
CA ASP A 11 11.35 14.72 6.49
C ASP A 11 10.12 13.79 6.46
N GLY A 12 10.17 12.72 5.65
CA GLY A 12 9.07 11.76 5.45
C GLY A 12 8.17 12.08 4.27
N TYR A 13 8.35 13.26 3.67
CA TYR A 13 7.61 13.73 2.52
C TYR A 13 8.40 14.74 1.70
N ILE A 14 7.95 14.99 0.46
CA ILE A 14 8.40 16.09 -0.39
C ILE A 14 7.16 16.75 -1.00
N ILE A 15 7.09 18.08 -0.95
CA ILE A 15 6.12 18.86 -1.72
C ILE A 15 6.77 19.27 -3.03
N LEU A 16 6.11 18.94 -4.13
CA LEU A 16 6.52 19.22 -5.50
C LEU A 16 5.50 20.17 -6.12
N ARG A 17 6.00 21.27 -6.71
CA ARG A 17 5.14 22.25 -7.36
C ARG A 17 4.90 21.88 -8.81
N GLU A 18 3.69 22.15 -9.29
CA GLU A 18 3.31 21.94 -10.70
C GLU A 18 3.59 20.51 -11.23
N VAL A 19 3.33 19.49 -10.40
CA VAL A 19 3.33 18.08 -10.82
C VAL A 19 2.40 17.88 -12.00
N VAL A 20 1.21 18.50 -11.93
CA VAL A 20 0.37 18.83 -13.08
C VAL A 20 0.71 20.26 -13.51
N PRO A 21 1.32 20.47 -14.69
CA PRO A 21 1.56 21.81 -15.20
C PRO A 21 0.26 22.61 -15.33
N PRO A 22 0.24 23.93 -15.07
CA PRO A 22 -0.98 24.73 -15.14
C PRO A 22 -1.73 24.62 -16.48
N ALA A 23 -0.99 24.49 -17.60
CA ALA A 23 -1.56 24.33 -18.93
C ALA A 23 -2.28 22.98 -19.17
N GLN A 24 -2.08 21.99 -18.29
CA GLN A 24 -2.72 20.66 -18.38
C GLN A 24 -3.85 20.49 -17.37
N LEU A 25 -4.04 21.43 -16.43
CA LEU A 25 -5.00 21.30 -15.33
C LEU A 25 -6.44 21.16 -15.81
N ASP A 26 -6.88 22.00 -16.74
CA ASP A 26 -8.28 22.03 -17.17
C ASP A 26 -8.66 20.75 -17.92
N GLU A 27 -7.80 20.30 -18.83
CA GLU A 27 -7.99 19.03 -19.53
C GLU A 27 -8.04 17.85 -18.55
N LEU A 28 -7.14 17.82 -17.57
CA LEU A 28 -7.10 16.73 -16.60
C LEU A 28 -8.33 16.76 -15.67
N ARG A 29 -8.83 17.95 -15.29
CA ARG A 29 -10.09 18.12 -14.56
C ARG A 29 -11.27 17.55 -15.34
N GLU A 30 -11.41 17.90 -16.61
CA GLU A 30 -12.49 17.39 -17.47
C GLU A 30 -12.45 15.86 -17.59
N CYS A 31 -11.25 15.31 -17.79
CA CYS A 31 -11.04 13.86 -17.84
C CYS A 31 -11.46 13.18 -16.53
N PHE A 32 -11.06 13.73 -15.37
CA PHE A 32 -11.41 13.16 -14.07
C PHE A 32 -12.90 13.33 -13.72
N GLU A 33 -13.55 14.44 -14.08
CA GLU A 33 -15.00 14.57 -13.88
C GLU A 33 -15.77 13.54 -14.72
N THR A 34 -15.29 13.21 -15.92
CA THR A 34 -15.88 12.11 -16.71
C THR A 34 -15.83 10.78 -15.97
N LEU A 35 -14.72 10.47 -15.31
CA LEU A 35 -14.62 9.26 -14.47
C LEU A 35 -15.56 9.33 -13.26
N VAL A 36 -15.70 10.50 -12.63
CA VAL A 36 -16.63 10.71 -11.50
C VAL A 36 -18.08 10.47 -11.92
N GLU A 37 -18.51 11.02 -13.06
CA GLU A 37 -19.88 10.82 -13.55
C GLU A 37 -20.16 9.35 -13.89
N ARG A 38 -19.19 8.64 -14.48
CA ARG A 38 -19.30 7.18 -14.70
C ARG A 38 -19.41 6.41 -13.39
N GLN A 39 -18.59 6.73 -12.40
CA GLN A 39 -18.62 6.06 -11.10
C GLN A 39 -19.92 6.34 -10.32
N LYS A 40 -20.51 7.53 -10.46
CA LYS A 40 -21.83 7.84 -9.88
C LYS A 40 -22.94 6.94 -10.40
N VAL A 41 -22.90 6.56 -11.68
CA VAL A 41 -23.87 5.59 -12.23
C VAL A 41 -23.74 4.25 -11.52
N ILE A 42 -22.51 3.74 -11.38
CA ILE A 42 -22.24 2.47 -10.67
C ILE A 42 -22.73 2.53 -9.23
N TRP A 43 -22.39 3.59 -8.48
CA TRP A 43 -22.83 3.74 -7.09
C TRP A 43 -24.35 3.84 -6.94
N ALA A 44 -25.05 4.43 -7.91
CA ALA A 44 -26.51 4.47 -7.92
C ALA A 44 -27.13 3.09 -8.22
N GLU A 45 -26.48 2.26 -9.03
CA GLU A 45 -26.90 0.89 -9.33
C GLU A 45 -26.65 -0.07 -8.16
N GLU A 46 -25.55 0.11 -7.42
CA GLU A 46 -25.15 -0.70 -6.26
C GLU A 46 -25.89 -0.36 -4.95
N ARG A 47 -26.75 0.66 -4.99
CA ARG A 47 -27.46 1.17 -3.82
C ARG A 47 -28.27 0.08 -3.13
N GLN A 48 -28.19 0.05 -1.81
CA GLN A 48 -29.06 -0.80 -0.99
C GLN A 48 -30.48 -0.19 -0.91
N PRO A 49 -31.52 -0.96 -0.53
CA PRO A 49 -32.91 -0.48 -0.55
C PRO A 49 -33.18 0.83 0.22
N ASN A 50 -32.36 1.15 1.22
CA ASN A 50 -32.50 2.35 2.06
C ASN A 50 -31.47 3.44 1.73
N ASP A 51 -30.61 3.22 0.74
CA ASP A 51 -29.63 4.21 0.33
C ASP A 51 -30.30 5.33 -0.50
N PRO A 52 -29.74 6.54 -0.47
CA PRO A 52 -30.21 7.64 -1.32
C PRO A 52 -30.05 7.31 -2.82
N PRO A 53 -30.70 8.08 -3.72
CA PRO A 53 -30.65 7.82 -5.16
C PRO A 53 -29.23 7.73 -5.75
N GLY A 54 -28.29 8.56 -5.29
CA GLY A 54 -26.88 8.51 -5.69
C GLY A 54 -26.03 7.46 -4.96
N GLY A 55 -26.63 6.65 -4.10
CA GLY A 55 -25.95 5.56 -3.38
C GLY A 55 -24.73 6.05 -2.58
N TYR A 56 -23.60 5.36 -2.75
CA TYR A 56 -22.35 5.64 -2.03
C TYR A 56 -21.85 7.09 -2.22
N TRP A 57 -22.11 7.73 -3.36
CA TRP A 57 -21.72 9.12 -3.62
C TRP A 57 -22.27 10.10 -2.57
N GLU A 58 -23.51 9.86 -2.11
CA GLU A 58 -24.20 10.76 -1.18
C GLU A 58 -23.92 10.45 0.29
N THR A 59 -23.41 9.25 0.58
CA THR A 59 -23.20 8.77 1.96
C THR A 59 -21.73 8.79 2.39
N ALA A 60 -20.80 8.69 1.44
CA ALA A 60 -19.38 8.57 1.74
C ALA A 60 -18.74 9.90 2.17
N ALA A 61 -17.92 9.83 3.23
CA ALA A 61 -17.13 10.96 3.72
C ALA A 61 -16.03 11.41 2.74
N GLN A 62 -15.57 10.50 1.89
CA GLN A 62 -14.58 10.73 0.85
C GLN A 62 -14.81 9.72 -0.27
N PRO A 63 -15.73 9.98 -1.22
CA PRO A 63 -15.97 9.10 -2.35
C PRO A 63 -14.67 8.90 -3.14
N ARG A 64 -14.35 7.65 -3.51
CA ARG A 64 -13.12 7.28 -4.22
C ARG A 64 -13.45 6.60 -5.54
N VAL A 65 -12.99 7.22 -6.64
CA VAL A 65 -13.08 6.61 -7.98
C VAL A 65 -11.79 5.86 -8.25
N PHE A 66 -11.88 4.56 -8.54
CA PHE A 66 -10.73 3.75 -8.95
C PHE A 66 -10.64 3.69 -10.48
N PHE A 67 -9.45 3.94 -11.04
CA PHE A 67 -9.34 4.20 -12.49
C PHE A 67 -9.57 2.92 -13.29
N ASP A 68 -9.11 1.78 -12.78
CA ASP A 68 -9.28 0.46 -13.39
C ASP A 68 -10.75 0.06 -13.56
N GLY A 69 -11.67 0.62 -12.75
CA GLY A 69 -13.10 0.38 -12.87
C GLY A 69 -13.75 1.13 -14.05
N VAL A 70 -13.42 2.42 -14.22
CA VAL A 70 -14.21 3.35 -15.06
C VAL A 70 -13.45 4.00 -16.21
N ALA A 71 -12.13 3.87 -16.27
CA ALA A 71 -11.34 4.41 -17.37
C ALA A 71 -11.46 3.55 -18.64
N ASP A 72 -11.43 4.24 -19.77
CA ASP A 72 -11.40 3.68 -21.12
C ASP A 72 -10.51 4.56 -22.03
N GLU A 73 -10.45 4.24 -23.32
CA GLU A 73 -9.66 4.97 -24.32
C GLU A 73 -9.97 6.48 -24.35
N THR A 74 -11.22 6.89 -24.12
CA THR A 74 -11.62 8.31 -24.10
C THR A 74 -11.10 9.08 -22.88
N THR A 75 -10.71 8.36 -21.84
CA THR A 75 -10.22 8.90 -20.56
C THR A 75 -8.82 8.38 -20.21
N ALA A 76 -8.10 7.85 -21.20
CA ALA A 76 -6.79 7.24 -21.03
C ALA A 76 -5.78 8.18 -20.36
N LYS A 77 -5.92 9.50 -20.58
CA LYS A 77 -5.10 10.54 -19.96
C LYS A 77 -5.06 10.47 -18.43
N ALA A 78 -6.13 10.04 -17.77
CA ALA A 78 -6.15 9.87 -16.32
C ALA A 78 -5.21 8.74 -15.85
N VAL A 79 -5.12 7.65 -16.63
CA VAL A 79 -4.23 6.51 -16.38
C VAL A 79 -2.80 6.84 -16.82
N GLU A 80 -2.63 7.46 -17.98
CA GLU A 80 -1.33 7.90 -18.51
C GLU A 80 -0.65 8.90 -17.58
N PHE A 81 -1.41 9.77 -16.90
CA PHE A 81 -0.87 10.66 -15.88
C PHE A 81 -0.15 9.90 -14.74
N CYS A 82 -0.60 8.69 -14.40
CA CYS A 82 0.08 7.82 -13.43
C CYS A 82 1.42 7.28 -13.96
N LEU A 83 1.68 7.35 -15.26
CA LEU A 83 2.90 6.86 -15.90
C LEU A 83 3.91 7.98 -16.18
N HIS A 84 3.53 9.25 -15.98
CA HIS A 84 4.37 10.41 -16.28
C HIS A 84 5.67 10.46 -15.47
N GLU A 85 6.70 11.09 -16.04
CA GLU A 85 7.98 11.35 -15.37
C GLU A 85 7.87 12.28 -14.13
N ASN A 86 6.75 12.99 -13.99
CA ASN A 86 6.46 13.84 -12.83
C ASN A 86 5.86 13.05 -11.65
N THR A 87 5.41 11.80 -11.87
CA THR A 87 4.81 10.93 -10.86
C THR A 87 5.62 9.62 -10.76
N LEU A 88 5.52 8.74 -11.75
CA LEU A 88 6.26 7.48 -11.82
C LEU A 88 7.78 7.70 -11.85
N GLY A 89 8.26 8.63 -12.68
CA GLY A 89 9.69 8.95 -12.79
C GLY A 89 10.30 9.52 -11.51
N VAL A 90 9.53 10.33 -10.78
CA VAL A 90 9.91 10.81 -9.43
C VAL A 90 9.91 9.66 -8.43
N SER A 91 8.86 8.83 -8.42
CA SER A 91 8.75 7.70 -7.49
C SER A 91 9.92 6.72 -7.66
N ARG A 92 10.33 6.48 -8.91
CA ARG A 92 11.50 5.66 -9.25
C ARG A 92 12.80 6.21 -8.66
N GLN A 93 13.03 7.53 -8.77
CA GLN A 93 14.20 8.19 -8.15
C GLN A 93 14.19 8.03 -6.63
N LEU A 94 13.04 8.29 -5.99
CA LEU A 94 12.90 8.25 -4.52
C LEU A 94 13.10 6.84 -3.94
N MET A 95 12.61 5.82 -4.64
CA MET A 95 12.76 4.42 -4.25
C MET A 95 14.10 3.80 -4.69
N GLN A 96 14.95 4.58 -5.39
CA GLN A 96 16.23 4.13 -5.94
C GLN A 96 16.12 2.84 -6.76
N ALA A 97 15.05 2.74 -7.56
CA ALA A 97 14.71 1.52 -8.28
C ALA A 97 14.93 1.70 -9.79
N PRO A 98 15.34 0.66 -10.53
CA PRO A 98 15.38 0.71 -11.98
C PRO A 98 13.99 0.77 -12.60
N GLU A 99 12.99 0.14 -11.97
CA GLU A 99 11.59 0.13 -12.39
C GLU A 99 10.66 0.39 -11.20
N ALA A 100 9.47 0.89 -11.51
CA ALA A 100 8.39 1.10 -10.55
C ALA A 100 7.05 0.88 -11.24
N SER A 101 6.01 0.56 -10.47
CA SER A 101 4.65 0.39 -10.98
C SER A 101 3.65 1.12 -10.09
N PRO A 102 2.59 1.73 -10.66
CA PRO A 102 1.44 2.14 -9.87
C PRO A 102 0.82 0.91 -9.21
N THR A 103 0.55 0.97 -7.90
CA THR A 103 -0.25 -0.01 -7.17
C THR A 103 -1.68 0.46 -6.99
N LEU A 104 -1.86 1.75 -6.72
CA LEU A 104 -3.14 2.39 -6.46
C LEU A 104 -3.28 3.58 -7.40
N MET A 105 -4.44 3.66 -8.05
CA MET A 105 -4.81 4.74 -8.94
C MET A 105 -6.23 5.16 -8.62
N ALA A 106 -6.38 6.20 -7.80
CA ALA A 106 -7.68 6.64 -7.33
C ALA A 106 -7.83 8.17 -7.36
N LEU A 107 -9.08 8.63 -7.44
CA LEU A 107 -9.45 10.03 -7.29
C LEU A 107 -10.28 10.17 -6.01
N MET A 108 -9.73 10.87 -5.03
CA MET A 108 -10.47 11.24 -3.83
C MET A 108 -11.31 12.48 -4.10
N CYS A 109 -12.63 12.36 -3.95
CA CYS A 109 -13.59 13.44 -4.18
C CYS A 109 -14.00 14.11 -2.88
N SER A 110 -14.40 15.38 -2.96
CA SER A 110 -15.18 16.03 -1.89
C SER A 110 -16.52 15.30 -1.70
N PRO A 111 -16.99 15.11 -0.45
CA PRO A 111 -18.33 14.61 -0.19
C PRO A 111 -19.41 15.62 -0.61
N VAL A 112 -20.68 15.19 -0.63
CA VAL A 112 -21.82 16.06 -0.93
C VAL A 112 -22.27 16.94 0.25
N ARG A 113 -21.80 16.63 1.46
CA ARG A 113 -22.06 17.35 2.71
C ARG A 113 -20.83 17.27 3.60
N ASP A 114 -20.75 18.09 4.64
CA ASP A 114 -19.58 18.08 5.52
C ASP A 114 -19.47 16.76 6.30
N HIS A 115 -18.26 16.19 6.31
CA HIS A 115 -17.88 14.97 7.00
C HIS A 115 -16.56 15.15 7.75
N GLY A 116 -16.33 14.20 8.66
CA GLY A 116 -15.08 14.06 9.37
C GLY A 116 -15.08 14.76 10.73
N PRO A 117 -13.89 14.96 11.32
CA PRO A 117 -12.60 14.58 10.75
C PRO A 117 -12.37 13.07 10.61
N ALA A 118 -11.40 12.65 9.79
CA ALA A 118 -10.91 11.28 9.82
C ALA A 118 -10.16 10.99 11.14
N SER A 119 -9.64 9.78 11.32
CA SER A 119 -8.70 9.49 12.42
C SER A 119 -7.26 9.61 11.93
N TRP A 120 -6.34 10.13 12.75
CA TRP A 120 -4.91 10.05 12.49
C TRP A 120 -4.46 8.59 12.36
N HIS A 121 -3.63 8.29 11.37
CA HIS A 121 -3.18 6.94 11.10
C HIS A 121 -1.86 6.91 10.33
N ARG A 122 -1.30 5.71 10.26
CA ARG A 122 -0.27 5.31 9.30
C ARG A 122 -0.93 4.31 8.35
N ASP A 123 -0.55 4.31 7.08
CA ASP A 123 -1.13 3.40 6.07
C ASP A 123 -0.47 2.00 6.12
N ILE A 124 -0.43 1.43 7.32
CA ILE A 124 0.14 0.14 7.67
C ILE A 124 -0.65 -0.50 8.80
N ASP A 125 -0.45 -1.80 8.97
CA ASP A 125 -0.92 -2.60 10.11
C ASP A 125 0.19 -3.56 10.55
N PRO A 126 0.94 -3.25 11.62
CA PRO A 126 2.07 -4.07 12.06
C PRO A 126 1.73 -5.54 12.35
N VAL A 127 0.50 -5.85 12.76
CA VAL A 127 0.08 -7.24 13.07
C VAL A 127 -0.02 -8.09 11.81
N ASN A 128 -0.62 -7.51 10.77
CA ASN A 128 -0.82 -8.16 9.47
C ASN A 128 0.42 -8.07 8.57
N GLN A 129 1.41 -7.28 8.98
CA GLN A 129 2.61 -6.99 8.21
C GLN A 129 3.84 -7.39 9.03
N ALA A 130 4.64 -6.43 9.49
CA ALA A 130 5.77 -6.67 10.38
C ALA A 130 5.82 -5.61 11.49
N PRO A 131 6.54 -5.86 12.59
CA PRO A 131 6.72 -4.88 13.65
C PRO A 131 7.19 -3.51 13.15
N LEU A 132 6.53 -2.44 13.63
CA LEU A 132 6.62 -1.09 13.10
C LEU A 132 8.06 -0.59 12.97
N ARG A 133 8.89 -0.76 14.01
CA ARG A 133 10.25 -0.25 13.99
C ARG A 133 11.11 -0.97 12.97
N GLY A 134 10.89 -2.27 12.75
CA GLY A 134 11.58 -3.03 11.72
C GLY A 134 11.33 -2.43 10.34
N MET A 135 10.06 -2.24 9.98
CA MET A 135 9.68 -1.64 8.68
C MET A 135 10.21 -0.21 8.51
N GLN A 136 10.20 0.58 9.58
CA GLN A 136 10.72 1.95 9.54
C GLN A 136 12.23 1.97 9.33
N MET A 137 12.98 1.17 10.08
CA MET A 137 14.44 1.16 9.99
C MET A 137 14.92 0.54 8.69
N ASP A 138 14.19 -0.42 8.11
CA ASP A 138 14.47 -0.94 6.78
C ASP A 138 14.43 0.18 5.72
N VAL A 139 13.43 1.06 5.78
CA VAL A 139 13.37 2.24 4.91
C VAL A 139 14.51 3.24 5.16
N ILE A 140 14.92 3.44 6.42
CA ILE A 140 15.96 4.41 6.78
C ILE A 140 17.36 3.93 6.40
N ASP A 141 17.65 2.65 6.62
CA ASP A 141 18.98 2.08 6.39
C ASP A 141 19.16 1.62 4.94
N ASN A 142 18.06 1.47 4.19
CA ASN A 142 18.06 1.21 2.75
C ASN A 142 17.40 2.37 1.97
N ALA A 143 16.17 2.17 1.47
CA ALA A 143 15.35 3.17 0.79
C ALA A 143 13.88 2.73 0.88
N PRO A 144 12.89 3.64 0.67
CA PRO A 144 11.50 3.20 0.58
C PRO A 144 11.29 2.34 -0.66
N ALA A 145 10.60 1.21 -0.52
CA ALA A 145 10.13 0.41 -1.66
C ALA A 145 8.70 0.76 -2.10
N TYR A 146 8.06 1.69 -1.38
CA TYR A 146 6.72 2.18 -1.68
C TYR A 146 6.55 3.64 -1.26
N VAL A 147 5.94 4.44 -2.14
CA VAL A 147 5.57 5.85 -1.88
C VAL A 147 4.13 6.13 -2.27
N GLN A 148 3.49 7.04 -1.54
CA GLN A 148 2.14 7.51 -1.82
C GLN A 148 2.13 8.97 -2.25
N TRP A 149 1.12 9.35 -3.01
CA TRP A 149 0.94 10.69 -3.55
C TRP A 149 -0.45 11.22 -3.25
N ASN A 150 -0.52 12.52 -2.95
CA ASN A 150 -1.73 13.33 -3.07
C ASN A 150 -1.44 14.51 -3.99
N ILE A 151 -2.16 14.59 -5.11
CA ILE A 151 -2.00 15.62 -6.14
C ILE A 151 -3.37 16.28 -6.35
N PRO A 152 -3.66 17.41 -5.70
CA PRO A 152 -4.96 18.04 -5.81
C PRO A 152 -5.11 18.83 -7.12
N LEU A 153 -6.26 18.70 -7.78
CA LEU A 153 -6.59 19.44 -9.00
C LEU A 153 -7.17 20.83 -8.70
N TYR A 154 -7.37 21.16 -7.43
CA TYR A 154 -7.86 22.42 -6.89
C TYR A 154 -7.08 22.72 -5.61
N ASP A 155 -6.99 23.97 -5.16
CA ASP A 155 -6.26 24.28 -3.93
C ASP A 155 -6.79 23.48 -2.73
N ASP A 156 -5.89 22.81 -2.01
CA ASP A 156 -6.19 21.87 -0.95
C ASP A 156 -5.30 22.07 0.28
N ASN A 157 -5.93 21.99 1.46
CA ASN A 157 -5.27 22.08 2.77
C ASN A 157 -5.82 21.05 3.77
N VAL A 158 -6.52 20.03 3.28
CA VAL A 158 -7.18 19.02 4.11
C VAL A 158 -6.17 18.02 4.69
N PHE A 159 -5.07 17.75 3.98
CA PHE A 159 -4.08 16.75 4.37
C PHE A 159 -3.09 17.29 5.40
N TRP A 160 -2.92 16.55 6.50
CA TRP A 160 -2.00 16.87 7.58
C TRP A 160 -0.97 15.76 7.75
N VAL A 161 0.22 16.14 8.18
CA VAL A 161 1.34 15.22 8.42
C VAL A 161 2.01 15.54 9.74
N VAL A 162 2.61 14.53 10.36
CA VAL A 162 3.62 14.72 11.41
C VAL A 162 5.00 14.43 10.79
N PRO A 163 5.78 15.46 10.45
CA PRO A 163 7.11 15.28 9.86
C PRO A 163 7.98 14.36 10.71
N LYS A 164 8.84 13.57 10.06
CA LYS A 164 9.81 12.66 10.71
C LYS A 164 9.20 11.51 11.52
N SER A 165 7.87 11.40 11.57
CA SER A 165 7.20 10.31 12.28
C SER A 165 7.44 8.95 11.62
N HIS A 166 7.84 8.88 10.35
CA HIS A 166 8.26 7.64 9.68
C HIS A 166 9.56 7.04 10.24
N LYS A 167 10.40 7.83 10.94
CA LYS A 167 11.70 7.38 11.47
C LYS A 167 11.60 6.68 12.83
N ARG A 168 10.41 6.64 13.43
CA ARG A 168 10.21 6.15 14.79
C ARG A 168 8.79 5.66 15.04
N PRO A 169 8.60 4.76 16.01
CA PRO A 169 7.29 4.54 16.58
C PRO A 169 6.67 5.83 17.14
N ASN A 170 5.37 5.78 17.40
CA ASN A 170 4.69 6.89 18.07
C ASN A 170 5.35 7.16 19.43
N THR A 171 5.47 8.44 19.79
CA THR A 171 5.87 8.82 21.15
C THR A 171 4.76 8.51 22.14
N LYS A 172 5.07 8.50 23.44
CA LYS A 172 4.05 8.38 24.48
C LYS A 172 2.97 9.45 24.34
N ALA A 173 3.36 10.71 24.12
CA ALA A 173 2.41 11.82 23.98
C ALA A 173 1.49 11.64 22.75
N GLU A 174 2.01 11.11 21.65
CA GLU A 174 1.19 10.81 20.47
C GLU A 174 0.23 9.65 20.75
N ASN A 175 0.68 8.56 21.39
CA ASN A 175 -0.20 7.44 21.75
C ASN A 175 -1.32 7.89 22.71
N ASP A 176 -0.99 8.66 23.75
CA ASP A 176 -1.97 9.21 24.70
C ASP A 176 -3.00 10.11 23.96
N HIS A 177 -2.55 10.91 22.99
CA HIS A 177 -3.42 11.75 22.17
C HIS A 177 -4.29 10.92 21.22
N LEU A 178 -3.73 9.93 20.53
CA LEU A 178 -4.47 9.08 19.58
C LEU A 178 -5.56 8.26 20.27
N ALA A 179 -5.32 7.82 21.51
CA ALA A 179 -6.26 7.05 22.31
C ALA A 179 -7.51 7.85 22.75
N THR A 180 -7.38 9.19 22.90
CA THR A 180 -8.44 10.02 23.48
C THR A 180 -8.98 11.10 22.55
N LYS A 181 -8.15 11.56 21.61
CA LYS A 181 -8.36 12.72 20.72
C LYS A 181 -7.84 12.45 19.31
N GLY A 182 -7.94 11.20 18.84
CA GLY A 182 -7.40 10.75 17.54
C GLY A 182 -7.98 11.43 16.30
N ARG A 183 -8.90 12.38 16.45
CA ARG A 183 -9.47 13.22 15.39
C ARG A 183 -9.25 14.72 15.61
N GLU A 184 -8.33 15.10 16.50
CA GLU A 184 -7.91 16.48 16.73
C GLU A 184 -6.45 16.67 16.29
N PRO A 185 -6.01 17.90 15.95
CA PRO A 185 -4.60 18.18 15.65
C PRO A 185 -3.67 17.66 16.76
N ILE A 186 -2.68 16.86 16.38
CA ILE A 186 -1.68 16.29 17.28
C ILE A 186 -0.47 17.24 17.41
N PRO A 187 0.24 17.26 18.55
CA PRO A 187 1.48 18.03 18.68
C PRO A 187 2.49 17.70 17.57
N GLY A 188 3.00 18.73 16.90
CA GLY A 188 3.93 18.58 15.77
C GLY A 188 3.26 18.24 14.43
N GLY A 189 1.94 18.01 14.41
CA GLY A 189 1.17 17.91 13.18
C GLY A 189 1.02 19.27 12.49
N MET A 190 1.11 19.27 11.16
CA MET A 190 0.93 20.48 10.35
C MET A 190 0.05 20.20 9.13
N PRO A 191 -0.76 21.19 8.68
CA PRO A 191 -1.44 21.11 7.40
C PRO A 191 -0.41 21.20 6.26
N VAL A 192 -0.69 20.51 5.16
CA VAL A 192 0.05 20.60 3.91
C VAL A 192 -0.77 21.45 2.95
N GLU A 193 -0.30 22.65 2.66
CA GLU A 193 -0.94 23.57 1.73
C GLU A 193 -0.43 23.36 0.30
N LEU A 194 -1.34 22.92 -0.57
CA LEU A 194 -1.08 22.58 -1.96
C LEU A 194 -1.96 23.45 -2.87
N ASN A 195 -1.36 24.11 -3.85
CA ASN A 195 -2.11 24.73 -4.93
C ASN A 195 -2.58 23.66 -5.91
N ALA A 196 -3.56 23.99 -6.76
CA ALA A 196 -3.94 23.14 -7.88
C ALA A 196 -2.73 22.72 -8.72
N GLY A 197 -2.54 21.41 -8.88
CA GLY A 197 -1.46 20.82 -9.66
C GLY A 197 -0.15 20.59 -8.90
N ASP A 198 -0.03 21.06 -7.66
CA ASP A 198 1.05 20.61 -6.77
C ASP A 198 0.86 19.14 -6.39
N GLY A 199 1.87 18.54 -5.76
CA GLY A 199 1.75 17.20 -5.18
C GLY A 199 2.59 17.06 -3.92
N ILE A 200 2.10 16.25 -2.99
CA ILE A 200 2.92 15.71 -1.90
C ILE A 200 3.15 14.23 -2.15
N VAL A 201 4.42 13.83 -2.16
CA VAL A 201 4.86 12.44 -2.14
C VAL A 201 5.40 12.11 -0.76
N TYR A 202 5.01 10.98 -0.18
CA TYR A 202 5.34 10.66 1.20
C TYR A 202 5.53 9.17 1.46
N ILE A 203 6.27 8.88 2.53
CA ILE A 203 6.40 7.52 3.06
C ILE A 203 5.10 7.19 3.79
N HIS A 204 4.35 6.21 3.30
CA HIS A 204 3.05 5.76 3.82
C HIS A 204 3.04 5.41 5.33
N MET A 205 4.20 5.05 5.88
CA MET A 205 4.37 4.83 7.32
C MET A 205 4.34 6.12 8.15
N MET A 206 4.43 7.31 7.55
CA MET A 206 4.34 8.59 8.26
C MET A 206 2.92 8.78 8.84
N LEU A 207 2.84 9.30 10.07
CA LEU A 207 1.58 9.63 10.70
C LEU A 207 0.94 10.82 9.97
N HIS A 208 -0.28 10.62 9.48
CA HIS A 208 -0.99 11.60 8.68
C HIS A 208 -2.50 11.55 8.94
N TRP A 209 -3.21 12.57 8.45
CA TRP A 209 -4.62 12.76 8.73
C TRP A 209 -5.30 13.59 7.64
N GLY A 210 -6.45 13.12 7.17
CA GLY A 210 -7.40 13.99 6.48
C GLY A 210 -8.24 14.68 7.54
N SER A 211 -8.12 16.01 7.62
CA SER A 211 -8.83 16.83 8.60
C SER A 211 -10.34 16.86 8.32
N ASN A 212 -10.94 18.02 8.01
CA ASN A 212 -12.37 18.09 7.73
C ASN A 212 -12.65 17.98 6.23
N TYR A 213 -13.53 17.06 5.83
CA TYR A 213 -13.98 16.92 4.46
C TYR A 213 -15.24 17.76 4.26
N SER A 214 -15.11 18.93 3.66
CA SER A 214 -16.26 19.79 3.35
C SER A 214 -16.86 19.49 1.98
N ALA A 215 -18.06 20.01 1.72
CA ALA A 215 -18.67 19.98 0.39
C ALA A 215 -18.00 20.90 -0.65
N LYS A 216 -16.94 21.66 -0.27
CA LYS A 216 -16.15 22.45 -1.24
C LYS A 216 -15.54 21.52 -2.29
N LEU A 217 -15.70 21.87 -3.57
CA LEU A 217 -15.17 21.08 -4.67
C LEU A 217 -13.69 20.78 -4.46
N ARG A 218 -13.39 19.49 -4.32
CA ARG A 218 -12.05 18.94 -4.16
C ARG A 218 -11.94 17.68 -4.99
N ARG A 219 -10.82 17.57 -5.70
CA ARG A 219 -10.40 16.37 -6.42
C ARG A 219 -8.93 16.19 -6.17
N THR A 220 -8.54 15.03 -5.65
CA THR A 220 -7.13 14.71 -5.39
C THR A 220 -6.82 13.38 -6.00
N VAL A 221 -5.93 13.40 -6.99
CA VAL A 221 -5.34 12.18 -7.55
C VAL A 221 -4.48 11.57 -6.46
N HIS A 222 -4.83 10.34 -6.06
CA HIS A 222 -4.19 9.58 -5.01
C HIS A 222 -3.53 8.35 -5.63
N LEU A 223 -2.21 8.32 -5.57
CA LEU A 223 -1.41 7.29 -6.22
C LEU A 223 -0.56 6.55 -5.20
N GLY A 224 -0.31 5.28 -5.48
CA GLY A 224 0.69 4.46 -4.81
C GLY A 224 1.66 3.91 -5.83
N TYR A 225 2.96 3.90 -5.55
CA TYR A 225 3.97 3.28 -6.41
C TYR A 225 4.85 2.33 -5.63
N ARG A 226 5.05 1.12 -6.16
CA ARG A 226 6.02 0.15 -5.63
C ARG A 226 7.25 0.04 -6.52
N SER A 227 8.39 -0.32 -5.95
CA SER A 227 9.62 -0.59 -6.70
C SER A 227 9.71 -2.01 -7.24
N PHE A 228 10.48 -2.16 -8.32
CA PHE A 228 11.04 -3.41 -8.81
C PHE A 228 12.55 -3.25 -9.00
N GLY A 229 13.34 -4.20 -8.48
CA GLY A 229 14.80 -4.14 -8.49
C GLY A 229 15.41 -3.05 -7.59
N GLY A 230 14.61 -2.44 -6.69
CA GLY A 230 15.10 -1.54 -5.65
C GLY A 230 15.77 -2.31 -4.50
N PRO A 231 16.32 -1.62 -3.49
CA PRO A 231 17.07 -2.25 -2.41
C PRO A 231 16.19 -3.05 -1.43
N VAL A 232 14.89 -2.79 -1.39
CA VAL A 232 13.94 -3.37 -0.42
C VAL A 232 12.80 -4.06 -1.15
N TYR A 233 12.38 -5.22 -0.65
CA TYR A 233 11.15 -5.89 -1.07
C TYR A 233 9.94 -5.12 -0.52
N PRO A 234 9.02 -4.61 -1.37
CA PRO A 234 7.97 -3.72 -0.90
C PRO A 234 6.97 -4.43 0.00
N LEU A 235 6.61 -3.75 1.09
CA LEU A 235 5.46 -4.11 1.92
C LEU A 235 4.16 -4.16 1.09
N VAL A 236 3.95 -3.15 0.24
CA VAL A 236 2.85 -3.11 -0.73
C VAL A 236 3.33 -3.82 -1.99
N ASN A 237 3.24 -5.15 -1.99
CA ASN A 237 3.70 -6.03 -3.06
C ASN A 237 2.60 -6.37 -4.09
N HIS A 238 1.42 -5.78 -3.96
CA HIS A 238 0.25 -6.07 -4.79
C HIS A 238 -0.24 -4.85 -5.60
N PHE A 239 -1.24 -5.09 -6.45
CA PHE A 239 -1.92 -4.09 -7.26
C PHE A 239 -3.40 -3.97 -6.88
N TYR A 240 -3.93 -2.76 -6.89
CA TYR A 240 -5.37 -2.47 -6.80
C TYR A 240 -5.96 -2.28 -8.20
N TRP A 241 -5.56 -3.14 -9.13
CA TRP A 241 -6.04 -3.19 -10.51
C TRP A 241 -5.80 -4.60 -11.05
N HIS A 242 -6.64 -5.03 -12.00
CA HIS A 242 -6.51 -6.32 -12.68
C HIS A 242 -6.08 -6.11 -14.14
N PRO A 243 -5.12 -6.87 -14.71
CA PRO A 243 -4.62 -6.66 -16.07
C PRO A 243 -5.70 -6.46 -17.13
N ASP A 244 -6.86 -7.10 -16.99
CA ASP A 244 -8.00 -6.95 -17.90
C ASP A 244 -8.48 -5.51 -18.10
N PHE A 245 -8.29 -4.60 -17.14
CA PHE A 245 -8.71 -3.20 -17.31
C PHE A 245 -7.99 -2.56 -18.51
N THR A 246 -6.75 -2.99 -18.78
CA THR A 246 -5.89 -2.46 -19.84
C THR A 246 -6.42 -2.80 -21.25
N ASN A 247 -7.35 -3.75 -21.37
CA ASN A 247 -8.03 -4.06 -22.63
C ASN A 247 -8.84 -2.88 -23.18
N ARG A 248 -9.21 -1.92 -22.31
CA ARG A 248 -9.92 -0.69 -22.67
C ARG A 248 -8.97 0.50 -22.91
N MET A 249 -7.67 0.30 -22.74
CA MET A 249 -6.65 1.34 -22.86
C MET A 249 -6.00 1.33 -24.25
N PRO A 250 -5.41 2.47 -24.68
CA PRO A 250 -4.50 2.54 -25.82
C PRO A 250 -3.37 1.51 -25.70
N GLN A 251 -2.85 1.07 -26.85
CA GLN A 251 -1.84 0.02 -26.93
C GLN A 251 -0.60 0.31 -26.08
N GLU A 252 -0.02 1.51 -26.18
CA GLU A 252 1.18 1.89 -25.43
C GLU A 252 0.96 1.83 -23.91
N THR A 253 -0.18 2.33 -23.44
CA THR A 253 -0.60 2.26 -22.03
C THR A 253 -0.76 0.81 -21.59
N ARG A 254 -1.41 -0.04 -22.40
CA ARG A 254 -1.56 -1.47 -22.12
C ARG A 254 -0.22 -2.17 -21.97
N GLU A 255 0.69 -1.99 -22.94
CA GLU A 255 2.02 -2.62 -22.94
C GLU A 255 2.80 -2.25 -21.66
N ARG A 256 2.64 -1.02 -21.15
CA ARG A 256 3.31 -0.61 -19.91
C ARG A 256 2.77 -1.34 -18.67
N PHE A 257 1.46 -1.54 -18.56
CA PHE A 257 0.86 -2.30 -17.45
C PHE A 257 1.12 -3.81 -17.56
N GLU A 258 1.12 -4.37 -18.77
CA GLU A 258 1.54 -5.75 -19.02
C GLU A 258 2.99 -5.97 -18.58
N HIS A 259 3.88 -5.01 -18.86
CA HIS A 259 5.26 -5.06 -18.37
C HIS A 259 5.34 -5.05 -16.83
N PHE A 260 4.54 -4.22 -16.15
CA PHE A 260 4.49 -4.24 -14.68
C PHE A 260 4.01 -5.57 -14.11
N TYR A 261 3.03 -6.20 -14.77
CA TYR A 261 2.57 -7.53 -14.40
C TYR A 261 3.64 -8.60 -14.61
N GLN A 262 4.41 -8.52 -15.71
CA GLN A 262 5.55 -9.41 -15.94
C GLN A 262 6.64 -9.27 -14.87
N LEU A 263 6.94 -8.05 -14.41
CA LEU A 263 7.87 -7.83 -13.30
C LEU A 263 7.36 -8.43 -12.00
N HIS A 264 6.05 -8.37 -11.76
CA HIS A 264 5.42 -9.04 -10.62
C HIS A 264 5.59 -10.56 -10.70
N GLU A 265 5.29 -11.18 -11.84
CA GLU A 265 5.44 -12.62 -12.04
C GLU A 265 6.90 -13.09 -11.86
N GLN A 266 7.87 -12.34 -12.40
CA GLN A 266 9.29 -12.64 -12.19
C GLN A 266 9.67 -12.59 -10.70
N GLN A 267 9.10 -11.66 -9.94
CA GLN A 267 9.31 -11.61 -8.50
C GLN A 267 8.65 -12.78 -7.78
N CYS A 268 7.45 -13.19 -8.20
CA CYS A 268 6.78 -14.40 -7.72
C CYS A 268 7.62 -15.65 -7.98
N ASP A 269 8.32 -15.75 -9.12
CA ASP A 269 9.23 -16.86 -9.41
C ASP A 269 10.41 -16.92 -8.41
N VAL A 270 10.97 -15.76 -8.04
CA VAL A 270 12.02 -15.68 -7.01
C VAL A 270 11.48 -16.13 -5.66
N ILE A 271 10.31 -15.66 -5.26
CA ILE A 271 9.67 -16.04 -3.99
C ILE A 271 9.36 -17.55 -3.99
N GLU A 272 8.85 -18.08 -5.11
CA GLU A 272 8.62 -19.51 -5.24
C GLU A 272 9.91 -20.29 -5.04
N ALA A 273 11.00 -19.92 -5.73
CA ALA A 273 12.30 -20.56 -5.57
C ALA A 273 12.81 -20.52 -4.11
N MET A 274 12.60 -19.40 -3.41
CA MET A 274 12.92 -19.29 -1.98
C MET A 274 12.10 -20.26 -1.12
N PHE A 275 10.81 -20.39 -1.38
CA PHE A 275 9.94 -21.34 -0.66
C PHE A 275 10.33 -22.80 -0.98
N ARG A 276 10.67 -23.11 -2.23
CA ARG A 276 11.22 -24.41 -2.62
C ARG A 276 12.52 -24.72 -1.88
N ALA A 277 13.40 -23.73 -1.71
CA ALA A 277 14.61 -23.87 -0.92
C ALA A 277 14.32 -24.19 0.55
N ILE A 278 13.37 -23.49 1.19
CA ILE A 278 12.93 -23.78 2.57
C ILE A 278 12.37 -25.21 2.69
N LEU A 279 11.56 -25.65 1.73
CA LEU A 279 11.04 -27.02 1.68
C LEU A 279 12.16 -28.06 1.60
N ALA A 280 13.16 -27.80 0.76
CA ALA A 280 14.34 -28.65 0.57
C ALA A 280 15.39 -28.53 1.68
N LYS A 281 15.19 -27.61 2.64
CA LYS A 281 16.17 -27.20 3.65
C LYS A 281 17.49 -26.68 3.06
N ASP A 282 17.43 -26.01 1.92
CA ASP A 282 18.57 -25.41 1.26
C ASP A 282 18.77 -23.96 1.73
N GLY A 283 19.60 -23.78 2.76
CA GLY A 283 19.92 -22.46 3.31
C GLY A 283 20.69 -21.55 2.35
N GLU A 284 21.50 -22.13 1.44
CA GLU A 284 22.29 -21.34 0.49
C GLU A 284 21.39 -20.75 -0.59
N ALA A 285 20.52 -21.56 -1.18
CA ALA A 285 19.55 -21.10 -2.16
C ALA A 285 18.58 -20.06 -1.56
N PHE A 286 18.13 -20.25 -0.32
CA PHE A 286 17.29 -19.27 0.37
C PHE A 286 18.01 -17.92 0.55
N ARG A 287 19.29 -17.91 0.97
CA ARG A 287 20.08 -16.67 1.08
C ARG A 287 20.22 -15.96 -0.25
N SER A 288 20.51 -16.70 -1.31
CA SER A 288 20.66 -16.16 -2.65
C SER A 288 19.35 -15.52 -3.14
N GLY A 289 18.22 -16.20 -2.94
CA GLY A 289 16.91 -15.66 -3.25
C GLY A 289 16.57 -14.42 -2.42
N LEU A 290 16.88 -14.43 -1.12
CA LEU A 290 16.66 -13.28 -0.23
C LEU A 290 17.50 -12.06 -0.64
N ALA A 291 18.76 -12.26 -1.02
CA ALA A 291 19.62 -11.19 -1.55
C ALA A 291 19.15 -10.67 -2.92
N THR A 292 18.46 -11.50 -3.70
CA THR A 292 17.84 -11.08 -4.98
C THR A 292 16.57 -10.27 -4.73
N LEU A 293 15.71 -10.74 -3.82
CA LEU A 293 14.42 -10.11 -3.52
C LEU A 293 14.57 -8.82 -2.70
N HIS A 294 15.55 -8.82 -1.79
CA HIS A 294 15.88 -7.72 -0.88
C HIS A 294 17.41 -7.46 -0.87
N PRO A 295 17.94 -6.77 -1.90
CA PRO A 295 19.37 -6.51 -2.05
C PRO A 295 20.01 -5.80 -0.86
N GLY A 296 19.31 -4.86 -0.23
CA GLY A 296 19.74 -4.21 1.01
C GLY A 296 20.01 -5.24 2.10
N GLU A 297 21.20 -5.17 2.72
CA GLU A 297 21.62 -6.14 3.73
C GLU A 297 20.98 -5.87 5.10
N ALA A 298 20.75 -4.59 5.42
CA ALA A 298 20.09 -4.21 6.65
C ALA A 298 18.63 -4.68 6.64
N TRP A 299 18.15 -5.14 7.80
CA TRP A 299 16.74 -5.46 8.05
C TRP A 299 16.11 -6.53 7.16
N ARG A 300 16.87 -7.40 6.49
CA ARG A 300 16.34 -8.54 5.69
C ARG A 300 15.35 -9.43 6.45
N MET A 301 15.41 -9.47 7.78
CA MET A 301 14.43 -10.19 8.60
C MET A 301 13.00 -9.65 8.42
N VAL A 302 12.81 -8.36 8.11
CA VAL A 302 11.51 -7.76 7.77
C VAL A 302 10.94 -8.41 6.50
N CYS A 303 11.76 -8.61 5.47
CA CYS A 303 11.37 -9.36 4.27
C CYS A 303 10.95 -10.80 4.61
N VAL A 304 11.66 -11.48 5.52
CA VAL A 304 11.29 -12.83 5.96
C VAL A 304 9.92 -12.85 6.67
N VAL A 305 9.58 -11.80 7.42
CA VAL A 305 8.22 -11.65 7.98
C VAL A 305 7.17 -11.45 6.89
N TYR A 306 7.43 -10.63 5.87
CA TYR A 306 6.49 -10.49 4.75
C TYR A 306 6.25 -11.82 4.03
N LEU A 307 7.32 -12.61 3.85
CA LEU A 307 7.24 -13.95 3.30
C LEU A 307 6.42 -14.89 4.19
N SER A 308 6.54 -14.80 5.52
CA SER A 308 5.73 -15.62 6.43
C SER A 308 4.24 -15.31 6.32
N LYS A 309 3.87 -14.04 6.11
CA LYS A 309 2.47 -13.65 5.86
C LYS A 309 1.95 -14.17 4.53
N LEU A 310 2.78 -14.24 3.49
CA LEU A 310 2.40 -14.87 2.23
C LEU A 310 2.22 -16.39 2.37
N VAL A 311 3.06 -17.05 3.17
CA VAL A 311 2.89 -18.48 3.51
C VAL A 311 1.58 -18.72 4.26
N GLU A 312 1.24 -17.87 5.23
CA GLU A 312 -0.03 -17.92 5.96
C GLU A 312 -1.22 -17.86 4.99
N LYS A 313 -1.26 -16.85 4.12
CA LYS A 313 -2.33 -16.68 3.11
C LYS A 313 -2.39 -17.86 2.14
N THR A 314 -1.24 -18.31 1.66
CA THR A 314 -1.14 -19.47 0.75
C THR A 314 -1.72 -20.72 1.41
N ARG A 315 -1.39 -20.97 2.67
CA ARG A 315 -1.93 -22.09 3.43
C ARG A 315 -3.44 -21.97 3.61
N THR A 316 -3.93 -20.81 4.05
CA THR A 316 -5.38 -20.57 4.25
C THR A 316 -6.16 -20.85 2.97
N LEU A 317 -5.69 -20.35 1.81
CA LEU A 317 -6.34 -20.58 0.52
C LEU A 317 -6.33 -22.05 0.07
N LYS A 318 -5.45 -22.90 0.62
CA LYS A 318 -5.39 -24.34 0.34
C LYS A 318 -6.26 -25.18 1.27
N GLN A 319 -6.77 -24.61 2.37
CA GLN A 319 -7.67 -25.34 3.26
C GLN A 319 -8.97 -25.64 2.53
N SER A 320 -9.47 -26.88 2.66
CA SER A 320 -10.62 -27.34 1.89
C SER A 320 -11.93 -26.64 2.25
N ASP A 321 -12.06 -26.17 3.48
CA ASP A 321 -13.17 -25.35 3.93
C ASP A 321 -13.15 -23.95 3.30
N VAL A 322 -11.97 -23.34 3.11
CA VAL A 322 -11.81 -22.02 2.46
C VAL A 322 -11.89 -22.12 0.92
N ALA A 323 -11.23 -23.10 0.32
CA ALA A 323 -11.13 -23.22 -1.15
C ALA A 323 -12.49 -23.37 -1.85
N ASN A 324 -13.50 -23.86 -1.13
CA ASN A 324 -14.86 -24.06 -1.63
C ASN A 324 -15.83 -22.91 -1.30
N LEU A 325 -15.37 -21.87 -0.58
CA LEU A 325 -16.20 -20.71 -0.26
C LEU A 325 -16.43 -19.82 -1.49
N PRO A 326 -17.51 -19.00 -1.48
CA PRO A 326 -17.68 -17.90 -2.42
C PRO A 326 -16.49 -16.93 -2.40
N LEU A 327 -16.28 -16.20 -3.49
CA LEU A 327 -15.15 -15.28 -3.64
C LEU A 327 -15.02 -14.29 -2.48
N GLU A 328 -16.11 -13.64 -2.04
CA GLU A 328 -16.04 -12.66 -0.95
C GLU A 328 -15.55 -13.28 0.37
N GLU A 329 -16.06 -14.46 0.72
CA GLU A 329 -15.65 -15.15 1.94
C GLU A 329 -14.18 -15.61 1.86
N ARG A 330 -13.67 -15.93 0.66
CA ARG A 330 -12.25 -16.24 0.46
C ARG A 330 -11.35 -15.00 0.56
N VAL A 331 -11.83 -13.85 0.07
CA VAL A 331 -11.16 -12.55 0.22
C VAL A 331 -11.04 -12.20 1.70
N ASP A 332 -12.15 -12.33 2.45
CA ASP A 332 -12.21 -12.10 3.89
C ASP A 332 -11.30 -13.07 4.67
N ALA A 333 -11.24 -14.35 4.27
CA ALA A 333 -10.45 -15.38 4.94
C ALA A 333 -8.94 -15.07 4.99
N ILE A 334 -8.42 -14.29 4.03
CA ILE A 334 -7.03 -13.82 4.04
C ILE A 334 -6.89 -12.33 4.36
N SER A 335 -8.00 -11.68 4.73
CA SER A 335 -8.06 -10.25 5.09
C SER A 335 -7.48 -9.32 4.02
N GLU A 336 -7.79 -9.59 2.75
CA GLU A 336 -7.29 -8.82 1.61
C GLU A 336 -8.37 -8.01 0.91
N HIS A 337 -7.96 -7.15 -0.02
CA HIS A 337 -8.89 -6.37 -0.83
C HIS A 337 -9.32 -7.15 -2.06
N ARG A 338 -10.61 -7.11 -2.43
CA ARG A 338 -11.11 -7.82 -3.62
C ARG A 338 -10.29 -7.55 -4.90
N LEU A 339 -9.83 -6.31 -5.11
CA LEU A 339 -9.02 -5.92 -6.27
C LEU A 339 -7.64 -6.56 -6.34
N ASN A 340 -7.06 -7.02 -5.23
CA ASN A 340 -5.72 -7.60 -5.21
C ASN A 340 -5.73 -9.13 -4.99
N PHE A 341 -6.88 -9.70 -4.61
CA PHE A 341 -7.03 -11.10 -4.22
C PHE A 341 -6.50 -12.08 -5.27
N TYR A 342 -6.72 -11.80 -6.56
CA TYR A 342 -6.29 -12.67 -7.65
C TYR A 342 -4.79 -12.96 -7.62
N LEU A 343 -3.95 -12.00 -7.19
CA LEU A 343 -2.50 -12.18 -7.08
C LEU A 343 -2.15 -13.25 -6.03
N PHE A 344 -2.84 -13.24 -4.89
CA PHE A 344 -2.64 -14.24 -3.83
C PHE A 344 -3.20 -15.60 -4.25
N GLU A 345 -4.34 -15.61 -4.96
CA GLU A 345 -4.92 -16.83 -5.49
C GLU A 345 -3.98 -17.49 -6.52
N ASP A 346 -3.50 -16.71 -7.49
CA ASP A 346 -2.59 -17.16 -8.54
C ASP A 346 -1.27 -17.66 -7.94
N PHE A 347 -0.67 -16.90 -7.01
CA PHE A 347 0.53 -17.34 -6.32
C PHE A 347 0.31 -18.65 -5.55
N SER A 348 -0.83 -18.80 -4.86
CA SER A 348 -1.12 -20.01 -4.09
C SER A 348 -1.18 -21.26 -4.97
N ARG A 349 -1.59 -21.14 -6.25
CA ARG A 349 -1.64 -22.28 -7.20
C ARG A 349 -0.28 -22.90 -7.47
N ARG A 350 0.82 -22.19 -7.20
CA ARG A 350 2.18 -22.69 -7.33
C ARG A 350 2.49 -23.84 -6.36
N PHE A 351 1.76 -23.98 -5.25
CA PHE A 351 2.03 -24.99 -4.22
C PHE A 351 0.88 -25.99 -4.04
N SER A 352 1.18 -27.23 -3.65
CA SER A 352 0.16 -28.16 -3.15
C SER A 352 -0.31 -27.79 -1.73
N ALA A 353 -1.39 -28.40 -1.26
CA ALA A 353 -1.85 -28.20 0.12
C ALA A 353 -0.82 -28.72 1.14
N GLU A 354 -0.21 -29.88 0.85
CA GLU A 354 0.84 -30.48 1.68
C GLU A 354 2.10 -29.61 1.73
N GLU A 355 2.48 -29.02 0.60
CA GLU A 355 3.61 -28.09 0.53
C GLU A 355 3.34 -26.81 1.32
N ALA A 356 2.12 -26.26 1.22
CA ALA A 356 1.73 -25.08 1.99
C ALA A 356 1.72 -25.33 3.51
N ASP A 357 1.23 -26.49 3.95
CA ASP A 357 1.28 -26.91 5.35
C ASP A 357 2.73 -27.13 5.84
N LEU A 358 3.59 -27.74 5.00
CA LEU A 358 4.99 -27.93 5.35
C LEU A 358 5.75 -26.59 5.43
N LEU A 359 5.51 -25.67 4.50
CA LEU A 359 6.05 -24.31 4.55
C LEU A 359 5.63 -23.60 5.83
N TRP A 360 4.33 -23.62 6.16
CA TRP A 360 3.83 -23.05 7.42
C TRP A 360 4.56 -23.62 8.63
N ASN A 361 4.76 -24.94 8.67
CA ASN A 361 5.52 -25.57 9.74
C ASN A 361 6.99 -25.11 9.80
N ARG A 362 7.63 -24.78 8.66
CA ARG A 362 8.99 -24.20 8.64
C ARG A 362 9.02 -22.77 9.17
N PHE A 363 7.94 -22.02 8.99
CA PHE A 363 7.82 -20.65 9.50
C PHE A 363 7.32 -20.56 10.96
N ARG A 364 6.90 -21.69 11.56
CA ARG A 364 6.27 -21.72 12.88
C ARG A 364 7.10 -21.03 13.97
N THR A 365 8.41 -21.23 14.01
CA THR A 365 9.27 -20.58 15.02
C THR A 365 9.26 -19.05 14.90
N LEU A 366 9.24 -18.51 13.68
CA LEU A 366 9.11 -17.06 13.46
C LEU A 366 7.70 -16.58 13.86
N TYR A 367 6.66 -17.33 13.48
CA TYR A 367 5.28 -17.02 13.83
C TYR A 367 5.10 -16.93 15.35
N ASP A 368 5.52 -17.95 16.08
CA ASP A 368 5.41 -18.01 17.54
C ASP A 368 6.12 -16.82 18.20
N LYS A 369 7.31 -16.45 17.71
CA LYS A 369 8.07 -15.29 18.20
C LYS A 369 7.36 -13.96 17.95
N ILE A 370 6.72 -13.80 16.79
CA ILE A 370 5.92 -12.59 16.51
C ILE A 370 4.66 -12.59 17.39
N GLN A 371 4.04 -13.76 17.62
CA GLN A 371 2.88 -13.88 18.50
C GLN A 371 3.24 -13.51 19.95
N GLU A 372 4.39 -13.94 20.46
CA GLU A 372 4.89 -13.52 21.78
C GLU A 372 5.06 -11.98 21.87
N GLU A 373 5.52 -11.34 20.79
CA GLU A 373 5.64 -9.88 20.71
C GLU A 373 4.28 -9.18 20.68
N ILE A 374 3.30 -9.76 19.98
CA ILE A 374 1.90 -9.30 19.96
C ILE A 374 1.30 -9.38 21.36
N ASP A 375 1.34 -10.56 21.99
CA ASP A 375 0.74 -10.83 23.30
C ASP A 375 1.34 -9.92 24.39
N ARG A 376 2.62 -9.57 24.25
CA ARG A 376 3.32 -8.67 25.18
C ARG A 376 2.96 -7.21 24.99
N SER A 377 2.75 -6.78 23.74
CA SER A 377 2.78 -5.35 23.39
C SER A 377 1.42 -4.76 23.05
N ILE A 378 0.45 -5.58 22.63
CA ILE A 378 -0.84 -5.14 22.15
C ILE A 378 -1.92 -5.48 23.19
N PRO A 379 -2.50 -4.48 23.89
CA PRO A 379 -3.56 -4.71 24.86
C PRO A 379 -4.92 -5.08 24.22
N ASP A 380 -5.20 -4.57 23.02
CA ASP A 380 -6.43 -4.83 22.28
C ASP A 380 -6.11 -5.01 20.79
N LEU A 381 -6.30 -6.23 20.29
CA LEU A 381 -6.07 -6.55 18.88
C LEU A 381 -7.12 -5.92 17.96
N GLU A 382 -8.28 -5.51 18.43
CA GLU A 382 -9.28 -4.84 17.59
C GLU A 382 -8.98 -3.34 17.42
N SER A 383 -8.20 -2.76 18.34
CA SER A 383 -7.79 -1.37 18.31
C SER A 383 -6.65 -1.14 17.32
N ARG A 384 -6.94 -0.50 16.18
CA ARG A 384 -5.93 -0.09 15.19
C ARG A 384 -4.79 0.73 15.81
N GLN A 385 -5.09 1.53 16.85
CA GLN A 385 -4.06 2.31 17.54
C GLN A 385 -3.15 1.42 18.39
N ASP A 386 -3.71 0.43 19.08
CA ASP A 386 -2.93 -0.49 19.91
C ASP A 386 -2.07 -1.44 19.05
N ARG A 387 -2.52 -1.82 17.85
CA ARG A 387 -1.68 -2.56 16.88
C ARG A 387 -0.37 -1.84 16.54
N LEU A 388 -0.32 -0.50 16.62
CA LEU A 388 0.91 0.28 16.39
C LEU A 388 1.94 0.14 17.52
N LEU A 389 1.58 -0.48 18.65
CA LEU A 389 2.49 -0.78 19.76
C LEU A 389 3.37 -2.00 19.47
N LEU A 390 3.01 -2.85 18.50
CA LEU A 390 3.90 -3.89 17.97
C LEU A 390 5.04 -3.23 17.18
N THR A 391 6.13 -2.95 17.89
CA THR A 391 7.24 -2.14 17.37
C THR A 391 8.49 -2.95 17.12
N ASN A 392 8.88 -3.79 18.07
CA ASN A 392 10.17 -4.46 18.03
C ASN A 392 10.10 -5.77 17.23
N MET A 393 11.12 -5.99 16.41
CA MET A 393 11.38 -7.33 15.87
C MET A 393 11.72 -8.29 17.01
N PRO A 394 11.45 -9.60 16.87
CA PRO A 394 11.82 -10.58 17.88
C PRO A 394 13.29 -10.46 18.29
N ALA A 395 13.54 -10.39 19.59
CA ALA A 395 14.91 -10.23 20.10
C ALA A 395 15.74 -11.51 19.88
N ASN A 396 17.00 -11.33 19.46
CA ASN A 396 17.95 -12.43 19.20
C ASN A 396 17.37 -13.50 18.24
N PHE A 397 16.70 -13.04 17.19
CA PHE A 397 16.23 -13.91 16.12
C PHE A 397 16.39 -13.21 14.77
N ASP A 398 17.44 -13.59 14.05
CA ASP A 398 17.74 -13.07 12.74
C ASP A 398 17.50 -14.09 11.62
N VAL A 399 17.99 -13.78 10.41
CA VAL A 399 17.85 -14.65 9.24
C VAL A 399 18.57 -16.00 9.42
N GLU A 400 19.71 -16.02 10.11
CA GLU A 400 20.44 -17.26 10.39
C GLU A 400 19.67 -18.14 11.38
N ASP A 401 19.11 -17.53 12.43
CA ASP A 401 18.27 -18.24 13.40
C ASP A 401 17.02 -18.83 12.72
N PHE A 402 16.40 -18.08 11.80
CA PHE A 402 15.28 -18.58 11.00
C PHE A 402 15.69 -19.81 10.18
N ILE A 403 16.82 -19.78 9.48
CA ILE A 403 17.28 -20.89 8.65
C ILE A 403 17.63 -22.12 9.49
N ASN A 404 18.23 -21.91 10.66
CA ASN A 404 18.56 -22.99 11.59
C ASN A 404 17.31 -23.62 12.25
N SER A 405 16.13 -22.98 12.14
CA SER A 405 14.90 -23.45 12.78
C SER A 405 14.16 -24.56 12.03
N TRP A 406 14.51 -24.85 10.77
CA TRP A 406 13.78 -25.82 9.93
C TRP A 406 14.53 -27.08 9.48
#